data_AF-A0A661NMH7-F1
#
_entry.id   AF-A0A661NMH7-F1
#
_cell.length_a   1.000
_cell.length_b   1.000
_cell.length_c   1.000
_cell.angle_alpha   90.00
_cell.angle_beta   90.00
_cell.angle_gamma   90.00
#
_symmetry.space_group_name_H-M   'P 1'
#
loop_
_entity.id
_entity.type
_entity.pdbx_description
1 polymer ?
#
loop_
_entity_poly.entity_id
_entity_poly.type
_entity_poly.pdbx_seq_one_letter_code
_entity_poly.pdbx_strand_id
1 'polypeptide(L)'
;MTHQPTSLIIAERKSAWASWVERFRADAPNVVVVLQERDEKINHFAVRVRDKLNELVAENRAPEWAVLVGGGRVDRDALEARSLELRAIATEMAKSGGGRVLLEDAGPDRFSMAALATTVQMMVRGTSVTVAHTTGPVTRAA
;
A
#
# COMPACT_ATOMS: atom_id res chain seq x y z
N MET A 1 3.16 1.64 -27.05
CA MET A 1 3.96 1.53 -25.81
C MET A 1 3.19 0.62 -24.88
N THR A 2 3.75 -0.51 -24.49
CA THR A 2 3.10 -1.44 -23.56
C THR A 2 3.18 -0.87 -22.15
N HIS A 3 2.02 -0.61 -21.54
CA HIS A 3 1.96 -0.25 -20.11
C HIS A 3 2.56 -1.41 -19.32
N GLN A 4 3.61 -1.16 -18.53
CA GLN A 4 4.17 -2.17 -17.65
C GLN A 4 3.56 -2.01 -16.25
N PRO A 5 2.85 -3.03 -15.75
CA PRO A 5 2.19 -2.95 -14.46
C PRO A 5 3.22 -2.67 -13.35
N THR A 6 2.94 -1.68 -12.53
CA THR A 6 3.78 -1.27 -11.40
C THR A 6 3.14 -1.70 -10.09
N SER A 7 3.92 -2.32 -9.22
CA SER A 7 3.51 -2.71 -7.87
C SER A 7 4.27 -1.91 -6.81
N LEU A 8 3.56 -1.39 -5.82
CA LEU A 8 4.10 -0.55 -4.76
C LEU A 8 4.12 -1.28 -3.41
N ILE A 9 5.27 -1.35 -2.77
CA ILE A 9 5.43 -1.86 -1.41
C ILE A 9 5.76 -0.68 -0.51
N ILE A 10 4.90 -0.43 0.48
CA ILE A 10 5.10 0.56 1.53
C ILE A 10 5.38 -0.20 2.81
N ALA A 11 6.59 -0.08 3.32
CA ALA A 11 7.07 -0.90 4.43
C ALA A 11 7.40 -0.04 5.63
N GLU A 12 6.60 -0.17 6.68
CA GLU A 12 6.90 0.45 7.96
C GLU A 12 8.11 -0.21 8.62
N ARG A 13 8.71 0.48 9.60
CA ARG A 13 9.85 -0.04 10.35
C ARG A 13 9.47 -1.34 11.07
N LYS A 14 10.35 -2.34 11.00
CA LYS A 14 10.17 -3.71 11.54
C LYS A 14 9.17 -4.58 10.78
N SER A 15 8.66 -4.13 9.64
CA SER A 15 7.79 -4.93 8.77
C SER A 15 8.51 -6.08 8.07
N ALA A 16 7.77 -7.14 7.73
CA ALA A 16 8.27 -8.32 7.00
C ALA A 16 8.16 -8.16 5.46
N TRP A 17 8.53 -6.99 4.94
CA TRP A 17 8.25 -6.58 3.55
C TRP A 17 8.97 -7.39 2.47
N ALA A 18 10.15 -7.96 2.75
CA ALA A 18 11.01 -8.56 1.72
C ALA A 18 10.30 -9.68 0.95
N SER A 19 9.43 -10.45 1.61
CA SER A 19 8.64 -11.51 0.96
C SER A 19 7.67 -10.99 -0.11
N TRP A 20 7.26 -9.73 -0.04
CA TRP A 20 6.38 -9.11 -1.02
C TRP A 20 7.07 -8.77 -2.34
N VAL A 21 8.38 -8.54 -2.34
CA VAL A 21 9.13 -8.28 -3.58
C VAL A 21 9.01 -9.47 -4.51
N GLU A 22 9.26 -10.68 -3.99
CA GLU A 22 9.18 -11.91 -4.77
C GLU A 22 7.74 -12.20 -5.21
N ARG A 23 6.75 -11.98 -4.32
CA ARG A 23 5.33 -12.13 -4.66
C ARG A 23 4.91 -11.20 -5.79
N PHE A 24 5.37 -9.94 -5.79
CA PHE A 24 5.01 -8.97 -6.83
C PHE A 24 5.79 -9.18 -8.12
N ARG A 25 7.06 -9.58 -8.06
CA ARG A 25 7.88 -9.85 -9.26
C ARG A 25 7.34 -10.98 -10.11
N ALA A 26 6.65 -11.96 -9.51
CA ALA A 26 6.02 -13.05 -10.25
C ALA A 26 5.05 -12.53 -11.34
N ASP A 27 4.35 -11.42 -11.05
CA ASP A 27 3.23 -10.93 -11.87
C ASP A 27 3.37 -9.48 -12.35
N ALA A 28 4.37 -8.74 -11.86
CA ALA A 28 4.67 -7.36 -12.25
C ALA A 28 6.19 -7.14 -12.23
N PRO A 29 6.84 -6.88 -13.38
CA PRO A 29 8.29 -6.73 -13.44
C PRO A 29 8.78 -5.48 -12.68
N ASN A 30 7.91 -4.46 -12.52
CA ASN A 30 8.24 -3.19 -11.89
C ASN A 30 7.75 -3.13 -10.45
N VAL A 31 8.62 -3.49 -9.51
CA VAL A 31 8.36 -3.36 -8.07
C VAL A 31 9.05 -2.11 -7.53
N VAL A 32 8.27 -1.20 -6.95
CA VAL A 32 8.75 -0.01 -6.25
C VAL A 32 8.60 -0.25 -4.75
N VAL A 33 9.68 -0.05 -4.00
CA VAL A 33 9.68 -0.24 -2.55
C VAL A 33 9.97 1.09 -1.87
N VAL A 34 9.13 1.47 -0.93
CA VAL A 34 9.28 2.66 -0.09
C VAL A 34 9.39 2.19 1.36
N LEU A 35 10.62 2.18 1.87
CA LEU A 35 10.94 1.73 3.23
C LEU A 35 10.96 2.92 4.19
N GLN A 36 10.32 2.80 5.36
CA GLN A 36 10.46 3.78 6.43
C GLN A 36 11.91 3.80 6.93
N GLU A 37 12.55 4.97 6.94
CA GLU A 37 13.92 5.09 7.42
C GLU A 37 14.01 4.93 8.94
N ARG A 38 15.20 4.59 9.45
CA ARG A 38 15.42 4.22 10.86
C ARG A 38 14.86 5.25 11.86
N ASP A 39 15.10 6.53 11.57
CA ASP A 39 14.76 7.67 12.43
C ASP A 39 13.61 8.52 11.87
N GLU A 40 12.97 8.05 10.80
CA GLU A 40 11.85 8.75 10.17
C GLU A 40 10.56 8.56 10.99
N LYS A 41 9.91 9.68 11.30
CA LYS A 41 8.59 9.67 11.93
C LYS A 41 7.55 9.16 10.94
N ILE A 42 6.57 8.41 11.45
CA ILE A 42 5.56 7.75 10.60
C ILE A 42 4.73 8.73 9.76
N ASN A 43 4.49 9.95 10.27
CA ASN A 43 3.83 11.01 9.52
C ASN A 43 4.70 11.58 8.38
N HIS A 44 6.02 11.69 8.58
CA HIS A 44 6.94 12.08 7.50
C HIS A 44 7.03 10.99 6.44
N PHE A 45 7.04 9.73 6.87
CA PHE A 45 6.98 8.57 5.98
C PHE A 45 5.73 8.61 5.08
N ALA A 46 4.55 8.85 5.66
CA ALA A 46 3.31 8.96 4.90
C ALA A 46 3.33 10.09 3.85
N VAL A 47 3.95 11.23 4.17
CA VAL A 47 4.16 12.32 3.20
C VAL A 47 5.07 11.87 2.06
N ARG A 48 6.19 11.21 2.38
CA ARG A 48 7.14 10.70 1.38
C ARG A 48 6.52 9.62 0.48
N VAL A 49 5.67 8.75 1.03
CA VAL A 49 4.89 7.77 0.26
C VAL A 49 3.99 8.47 -0.75
N ARG A 50 3.26 9.51 -0.32
CA ARG A 50 2.41 10.29 -1.21
C ARG A 50 3.22 10.99 -2.31
N ASP A 51 4.35 11.59 -1.95
CA ASP A 51 5.20 12.29 -2.90
C ASP A 51 5.79 11.31 -3.92
N LYS A 52 6.18 10.10 -3.49
CA LYS A 52 6.62 9.03 -4.39
C LYS A 52 5.50 8.54 -5.31
N LEU A 53 4.28 8.42 -4.81
CA LEU A 53 3.12 8.08 -5.62
C LEU A 53 2.86 9.12 -6.71
N ASN A 54 2.95 10.41 -6.38
CA ASN A 54 2.81 11.50 -7.35
C ASN A 54 3.88 11.45 -8.45
N GLU A 55 5.14 11.15 -8.08
CA GLU A 55 6.23 10.95 -9.04
C GLU A 55 5.90 9.80 -10.00
N LEU A 56 5.48 8.64 -9.47
CA LEU A 56 5.10 7.48 -10.30
C LEU A 56 3.93 7.80 -11.25
N VAL A 57 2.91 8.53 -10.78
CA VAL A 57 1.78 8.95 -11.62
C VAL A 57 2.26 9.90 -12.73
N ALA A 58 3.11 10.87 -12.41
CA ALA A 58 3.68 11.78 -13.40
C ALA A 58 4.51 11.06 -14.47
N GLU A 59 5.12 9.93 -14.13
CA GLU A 59 5.85 9.05 -15.05
C GLU A 59 4.95 8.06 -15.84
N ASN A 60 3.62 8.15 -15.72
CA ASN A 60 2.67 7.15 -16.26
C ASN A 60 2.89 5.73 -15.72
N ARG A 61 3.31 5.62 -14.46
CA ARG A 61 3.60 4.38 -13.72
C ARG A 61 2.73 4.24 -12.48
N ALA A 62 1.48 4.72 -12.55
CA ALA A 62 0.51 4.58 -11.47
C ALA A 62 0.43 3.10 -11.01
N PRO A 63 0.54 2.82 -9.70
CA PRO A 63 0.51 1.44 -9.23
C PRO A 63 -0.86 0.81 -9.46
N GLU A 64 -0.88 -0.40 -10.02
CA GLU A 64 -2.09 -1.23 -10.08
C GLU A 64 -2.27 -2.04 -8.80
N TRP A 65 -1.15 -2.33 -8.13
CA TRP A 65 -1.09 -3.10 -6.90
C TRP A 65 -0.28 -2.36 -5.86
N ALA A 66 -0.75 -2.36 -4.63
CA ALA A 66 -0.04 -1.82 -3.50
C ALA A 66 -0.18 -2.74 -2.28
N VAL A 67 0.86 -2.78 -1.46
CA VAL A 67 0.78 -3.34 -0.12
C VAL A 67 1.36 -2.36 0.89
N LEU A 68 0.61 -2.10 1.96
CA LEU A 68 1.08 -1.44 3.16
C LEU A 68 1.41 -2.53 4.19
N VAL A 69 2.68 -2.67 4.52
CA VAL A 69 3.20 -3.66 5.46
C VAL A 69 3.46 -2.97 6.79
N GLY A 70 2.62 -3.27 7.78
CA GLY A 70 2.67 -2.70 9.12
C GLY A 70 3.93 -3.08 9.90
N GLY A 71 4.33 -2.21 10.82
CA GLY A 71 5.45 -2.41 11.75
C GLY A 71 5.01 -2.78 13.17
N GLY A 72 3.71 -3.01 13.39
CA GLY A 72 3.15 -3.39 14.69
C GLY A 72 2.81 -2.22 15.62
N ARG A 73 2.89 -0.97 15.13
CA ARG A 73 2.49 0.21 15.91
C ARG A 73 0.97 0.37 15.93
N VAL A 74 0.44 0.75 17.10
CA VAL A 74 -1.02 0.88 17.34
C VAL A 74 -1.41 2.25 17.88
N ASP A 75 -0.45 3.17 17.99
CA ASP A 75 -0.72 4.54 18.41
C ASP A 75 -1.48 5.34 17.34
N ARG A 76 -2.10 6.45 17.77
CA ARG A 76 -2.94 7.29 16.92
C ARG A 76 -2.19 7.81 15.69
N ASP A 77 -0.94 8.22 15.86
CA ASP A 77 -0.12 8.76 14.76
C ASP A 77 0.09 7.70 13.66
N ALA A 78 0.29 6.44 14.05
CA ALA A 78 0.40 5.34 13.09
C ALA A 78 -0.90 5.13 12.30
N LEU A 79 -2.05 5.16 12.97
CA LEU A 79 -3.34 5.01 12.30
C LEU A 79 -3.62 6.18 11.34
N GLU A 80 -3.34 7.41 11.75
CA GLU A 80 -3.52 8.61 10.93
C GLU A 80 -2.61 8.59 9.69
N ALA A 81 -1.34 8.20 9.86
CA ALA A 81 -0.38 8.07 8.77
C ALA A 81 -0.81 7.00 7.75
N ARG A 82 -1.16 5.80 8.20
CA ARG A 82 -1.66 4.71 7.32
C ARG A 82 -2.93 5.14 6.58
N SER A 83 -3.82 5.87 7.25
CA SER A 83 -5.03 6.41 6.65
C SER A 83 -4.71 7.42 5.54
N LEU A 84 -3.69 8.26 5.71
CA LEU A 84 -3.20 9.18 4.68
C LEU A 84 -2.62 8.42 3.48
N GLU A 85 -1.77 7.43 3.73
CA GLU A 85 -1.16 6.59 2.69
C GLU A 85 -2.22 5.88 1.84
N LEU A 86 -3.17 5.19 2.49
CA LEU A 86 -4.22 4.46 1.81
C LEU A 86 -5.13 5.36 0.98
N ARG A 87 -5.52 6.52 1.53
CA ARG A 87 -6.33 7.48 0.76
C ARG A 87 -5.59 7.95 -0.50
N ALA A 88 -4.30 8.26 -0.38
CA ALA A 88 -3.50 8.67 -1.53
C ALA A 88 -3.47 7.57 -2.60
N ILE A 89 -3.12 6.34 -2.21
CA ILE A 89 -3.04 5.19 -3.13
C ILE A 89 -4.38 4.90 -3.78
N ALA A 90 -5.44 4.76 -2.99
CA ALA A 90 -6.76 4.43 -3.49
C ALA A 90 -7.32 5.51 -4.43
N THR A 91 -7.03 6.79 -4.16
CA THR A 91 -7.42 7.91 -5.02
C THR A 91 -6.75 7.81 -6.39
N GLU A 92 -5.43 7.58 -6.43
CA GLU A 92 -4.70 7.49 -7.70
C GLU A 92 -5.06 6.22 -8.48
N MET A 93 -5.30 5.10 -7.80
CA MET A 93 -5.83 3.88 -8.44
C MET A 93 -7.21 4.12 -9.04
N ALA A 94 -8.11 4.79 -8.32
CA ALA A 94 -9.45 5.08 -8.83
C ALA A 94 -9.41 5.98 -10.08
N LYS A 95 -8.54 7.00 -10.10
CA LYS A 95 -8.30 7.84 -11.28
C LYS A 95 -7.71 7.07 -12.45
N SER A 96 -6.90 6.06 -12.16
CA SER A 96 -6.21 5.23 -13.16
C SER A 96 -7.05 4.03 -13.66
N GLY A 97 -8.32 3.95 -13.25
CA GLY A 97 -9.25 2.92 -13.72
C GLY A 97 -9.40 1.70 -12.82
N GLY A 98 -8.68 1.64 -11.69
CA GLY A 98 -8.80 0.59 -10.68
C GLY A 98 -7.49 0.21 -10.02
N GLY A 99 -7.55 -0.80 -9.15
CA GLY A 99 -6.36 -1.36 -8.51
C GLY A 99 -6.66 -2.16 -7.25
N ARG A 100 -5.62 -2.71 -6.64
CA ARG A 100 -5.72 -3.49 -5.41
C ARG A 100 -4.73 -3.02 -4.36
N VAL A 101 -5.23 -2.70 -3.19
CA VAL A 101 -4.43 -2.34 -2.01
C VAL A 101 -4.58 -3.41 -0.94
N LEU A 102 -3.45 -3.92 -0.47
CA LEU A 102 -3.38 -4.90 0.60
C LEU A 102 -2.82 -4.26 1.85
N LEU A 103 -3.36 -4.63 3.00
CA LEU A 103 -2.84 -4.26 4.31
C LEU A 103 -2.35 -5.53 4.99
N GLU A 104 -1.04 -5.65 5.22
CA GLU A 104 -0.47 -6.74 6.01
C GLU A 104 -0.09 -6.20 7.39
N ASP A 105 -0.54 -6.87 8.44
CA ASP A 105 -0.20 -6.52 9.82
C ASP A 105 1.07 -7.22 10.33
N ALA A 106 1.60 -6.74 11.45
CA ALA A 106 2.72 -7.37 12.14
C ALA A 106 2.33 -7.88 13.54
N GLY A 107 1.06 -8.23 13.75
CA GLY A 107 0.55 -8.84 14.98
C GLY A 107 -0.24 -7.89 15.89
N PRO A 108 0.40 -6.91 16.57
CA PRO A 108 -0.30 -5.99 17.47
C PRO A 108 -1.29 -5.08 16.74
N ASP A 109 -0.99 -4.71 15.49
CA ASP A 109 -1.79 -3.79 14.67
C ASP A 109 -2.85 -4.47 13.80
N ARG A 110 -3.03 -5.79 13.94
CA ARG A 110 -3.99 -6.57 13.15
C ARG A 110 -5.39 -5.98 13.12
N PHE A 111 -5.90 -5.56 14.27
CA PHE A 111 -7.27 -5.05 14.36
C PHE A 111 -7.39 -3.65 13.77
N SER A 112 -6.40 -2.79 13.99
CA SER A 112 -6.36 -1.48 13.36
C SER A 112 -6.22 -1.57 11.84
N MET A 113 -5.40 -2.49 11.33
CA MET A 113 -5.21 -2.72 9.89
C MET A 113 -6.47 -3.30 9.24
N ALA A 114 -7.12 -4.29 9.87
CA ALA A 114 -8.39 -4.83 9.42
C ALA A 114 -9.50 -3.76 9.39
N ALA A 115 -9.66 -3.01 10.47
CA ALA A 115 -10.66 -1.95 10.56
C ALA A 115 -10.42 -0.84 9.52
N LEU A 116 -9.15 -0.48 9.30
CA LEU A 116 -8.78 0.50 8.30
C LEU A 116 -9.07 0.01 6.88
N ALA A 117 -8.72 -1.24 6.56
CA ALA A 117 -9.03 -1.84 5.26
C ALA A 117 -10.54 -1.84 5.00
N THR A 118 -11.35 -2.29 5.97
CA THR A 118 -12.82 -2.27 5.86
C THR A 118 -13.35 -0.87 5.64
N THR A 119 -12.87 0.11 6.42
CA THR A 119 -13.31 1.50 6.33
C THR A 119 -13.02 2.09 4.95
N VAL A 120 -11.79 1.91 4.44
CA VAL A 120 -11.41 2.44 3.13
C VAL A 120 -12.13 1.68 2.02
N GLN A 121 -12.31 0.36 2.12
CA GLN A 121 -13.09 -0.42 1.16
C GLN A 121 -14.54 0.11 1.04
N MET A 122 -15.14 0.55 2.15
CA MET A 122 -16.47 1.19 2.13
C MET A 122 -16.45 2.52 1.39
N MET A 123 -15.39 3.32 1.55
CA MET A 123 -15.24 4.63 0.93
C MET A 123 -15.02 4.55 -0.59
N VAL A 124 -14.35 3.49 -1.08
CA VAL A 124 -14.06 3.31 -2.51
C VAL A 124 -15.14 2.51 -3.25
N ARG A 125 -16.29 2.23 -2.61
CA ARG A 125 -17.42 1.56 -3.25
C ARG A 125 -17.86 2.34 -4.49
N GLY A 126 -18.13 1.61 -5.57
CA GLY A 126 -18.48 2.20 -6.87
C GLY A 126 -17.26 2.53 -7.74
N THR A 127 -16.05 2.33 -7.24
CA THR A 127 -14.81 2.34 -8.05
C THR A 127 -14.35 0.90 -8.35
N SER A 128 -13.41 0.76 -9.27
CA SER A 128 -12.70 -0.50 -9.54
C SER A 128 -11.54 -0.78 -8.56
N VAL A 129 -11.48 -0.06 -7.43
CA VAL A 129 -10.43 -0.24 -6.41
C VAL A 129 -10.90 -1.21 -5.34
N THR A 130 -10.03 -2.16 -5.01
CA THR A 130 -10.22 -3.10 -3.90
C THR A 130 -9.21 -2.83 -2.79
N VAL A 131 -9.66 -2.86 -1.55
CA VAL A 131 -8.83 -2.71 -0.36
C VAL A 131 -9.14 -3.86 0.58
N ALA A 132 -8.11 -4.64 0.94
CA ALA A 132 -8.26 -5.81 1.77
C ALA A 132 -7.15 -5.91 2.81
N HIS A 133 -7.52 -6.37 4.00
CA HIS A 133 -6.54 -6.85 4.98
C HIS A 133 -6.13 -8.28 4.60
N THR A 134 -4.85 -8.60 4.75
CA THR A 134 -4.30 -9.93 4.47
C THR A 134 -3.47 -10.43 5.64
N THR A 135 -3.61 -11.73 5.93
CA THR A 135 -2.85 -12.44 6.95
C THR A 135 -2.03 -13.59 6.36
N GLY A 136 -1.88 -13.66 5.03
CA GLY A 136 -1.31 -14.81 4.34
C GLY A 136 -0.87 -14.53 2.89
N PRO A 137 -0.41 -15.57 2.16
CA PRO A 137 0.04 -15.42 0.79
C PRO A 137 -1.11 -14.98 -0.11
N VAL A 138 -0.98 -13.81 -0.72
CA VAL A 138 -1.92 -13.29 -1.72
C VAL A 138 -1.37 -13.57 -3.10
N THR A 139 -2.07 -14.38 -3.88
CA THR A 139 -1.86 -14.50 -5.33
C THR A 139 -2.68 -13.43 -6.04
N ARG A 140 -2.11 -12.82 -7.09
CA ARG A 140 -2.91 -12.15 -8.12
C ARG A 140 -3.82 -13.24 -8.69
N ALA A 141 -5.14 -13.11 -8.50
CA ALA A 141 -6.06 -13.95 -9.25
C ALA A 141 -5.92 -13.52 -10.72
N ALA A 142 -5.66 -14.49 -11.60
CA ALA A 142 -5.45 -14.31 -13.03
C ALA A 142 -6.69 -13.75 -13.74
#